data_AF-B4MMU6-F1
#
_entry.id   AF-B4MMU6-F1
#
_cell.length_a   1.000
_cell.length_b   1.000
_cell.length_c   1.000
_cell.angle_alpha   90.00
_cell.angle_beta   90.00
_cell.angle_gamma   90.00
#
_symmetry.space_group_name_H-M   'P 1'
#
loop_
_entity.id
_entity.type
_entity.pdbx_description
1 polymer ?
#
loop_
_entity_poly.entity_id
_entity_poly.type
_entity_poly.pdbx_seq_one_letter_code
_entity_poly.pdbx_strand_id
1 'polypeptide(L)'
;MSFIVKLLERTQLTHSQVEDVKPFIYAHSKWLEDELELDIVVTSSNLPYRGSLKFNDIRTAAEELDQPYEEFFEECKKALTTNMGLTGFDYEVSSPDSQTTATTPEAVFKLFKCSGYETLYLDIPLRKVSNCFSLLDAAIEQTNDSNSSSVLGKDSQVLVEYEKFIQETKSREAKMLKKFLLLINEKKAKIEELELKLEKARGRRPTAEKEDSDTDKELEQVEQDEPGEEDEEEDIYGGPTQAMNV
;
A
#
# COMPACT_ATOMS: atom_id res chain seq x y z
N MET A 1 23.26 11.37 -12.14
CA MET A 1 22.21 10.65 -11.37
C MET A 1 21.91 9.33 -12.07
N SER A 2 21.80 8.21 -11.34
CA SER A 2 21.56 6.88 -11.91
C SER A 2 20.15 6.37 -11.58
N PHE A 3 19.53 5.64 -12.52
CA PHE A 3 18.21 5.05 -12.35
C PHE A 3 18.18 3.64 -12.96
N ILE A 4 17.56 2.71 -12.25
CA ILE A 4 17.33 1.35 -12.74
C ILE A 4 15.85 1.16 -12.92
N VAL A 5 15.46 0.76 -14.13
CA VAL A 5 14.06 0.58 -14.51
C VAL A 5 13.88 -0.74 -15.24
N LYS A 6 12.70 -1.33 -15.05
CA LYS A 6 12.21 -2.42 -15.86
C LYS A 6 11.25 -1.84 -16.88
N LEU A 7 11.48 -2.07 -18.17
CA LEU A 7 10.65 -1.61 -19.28
C LEU A 7 10.02 -2.82 -19.97
N LEU A 8 8.86 -2.62 -20.60
CA LEU A 8 8.22 -3.64 -21.41
C LEU A 8 8.73 -3.51 -22.85
N GLU A 9 9.24 -4.60 -23.41
CA GLU A 9 9.67 -4.62 -24.81
C GLU A 9 8.45 -4.78 -25.72
N ARG A 10 8.39 -3.95 -26.77
CA ARG A 10 7.40 -4.07 -27.83
C ARG A 10 7.59 -5.39 -28.58
N THR A 11 6.58 -6.24 -28.58
CA THR A 11 6.55 -7.46 -29.39
C THR A 11 5.68 -7.28 -30.61
N GLN A 12 6.18 -7.70 -31.77
CA GLN A 12 5.30 -7.93 -32.92
C GLN A 12 4.53 -9.22 -32.67
N LEU A 13 3.20 -9.11 -32.55
CA LEU A 13 2.30 -10.26 -32.43
C LEU A 13 2.41 -11.10 -33.70
N THR A 14 3.22 -12.15 -33.66
CA THR A 14 3.26 -13.16 -34.72
C THR A 14 2.25 -14.25 -34.40
N HIS A 15 1.55 -14.74 -35.43
CA HIS A 15 0.43 -15.68 -35.34
C HIS A 15 0.80 -17.05 -34.68
N SER A 16 2.06 -17.30 -34.34
CA SER A 16 2.52 -18.55 -33.71
C SER A 16 3.28 -18.34 -32.41
N GLN A 17 2.78 -17.51 -31.49
CA GLN A 17 3.28 -17.55 -30.12
C GLN A 17 2.78 -18.83 -29.43
N VAL A 18 3.69 -19.78 -29.23
CA VAL A 18 3.45 -21.04 -28.51
C VAL A 18 3.52 -20.83 -26.99
N GLU A 19 4.09 -19.71 -26.52
CA GLU A 19 4.12 -19.33 -25.10
C GLU A 19 3.93 -17.80 -24.96
N ASP A 20 2.96 -17.38 -24.14
CA ASP A 20 2.66 -15.98 -23.81
C ASP A 20 3.69 -15.45 -22.79
N VAL A 21 4.94 -15.29 -23.22
CA VAL A 21 6.03 -14.74 -22.41
C VAL A 21 6.18 -13.26 -22.73
N LYS A 22 5.93 -12.39 -21.74
CA LYS A 22 6.18 -10.95 -21.84
C LYS A 22 7.68 -10.66 -21.76
N PRO A 23 8.32 -10.13 -22.82
CA PRO A 23 9.71 -9.74 -22.75
C PRO A 23 9.87 -8.40 -22.04
N PHE A 24 10.91 -8.31 -21.22
CA PHE A 24 11.27 -7.13 -20.47
C PHE A 24 12.68 -6.67 -20.82
N ILE A 25 12.89 -5.36 -20.69
CA ILE A 25 14.18 -4.72 -20.82
C ILE A 25 14.53 -4.14 -19.45
N TYR A 26 15.64 -4.56 -18.87
CA TYR A 26 16.19 -3.90 -17.70
C TYR A 26 17.16 -2.83 -18.17
N ALA A 27 16.87 -1.56 -17.88
CA ALA A 27 17.69 -0.44 -18.28
C ALA A 27 18.21 0.30 -17.04
N HIS A 28 19.51 0.56 -17.03
CA HIS A 28 20.19 1.40 -16.06
C HIS A 28 20.67 2.66 -16.79
N SER A 29 20.00 3.77 -16.54
CA SER A 29 20.32 5.07 -17.14
C SER A 29 21.16 5.91 -16.18
N LYS A 30 22.31 6.39 -16.65
CA LYS A 30 23.14 7.36 -15.93
C LYS A 30 23.13 8.67 -16.69
N TRP A 31 22.56 9.68 -16.05
CA TRP A 31 22.49 11.04 -16.57
C TRP A 31 23.68 11.83 -16.02
N LEU A 32 24.67 12.09 -16.87
CA LEU A 32 25.83 12.94 -16.60
C LEU A 32 25.54 14.38 -17.07
N GLU A 33 26.50 15.29 -16.89
CA GLU A 33 26.34 16.71 -17.28
C GLU A 33 26.34 16.96 -18.79
N ASP A 34 26.92 16.04 -19.58
CA ASP A 34 27.04 16.18 -21.05
C ASP A 34 26.51 14.97 -21.83
N GLU A 35 26.33 13.82 -21.16
CA GLU A 35 26.04 12.53 -21.81
C GLU A 35 25.07 11.68 -20.99
N LEU A 36 24.30 10.84 -21.68
CA LEU A 36 23.47 9.78 -21.14
C LEU A 36 24.15 8.44 -21.41
N GLU A 37 24.58 7.73 -20.37
CA GLU A 37 25.01 6.34 -20.49
C GLU A 37 23.83 5.42 -20.19
N LEU A 38 23.64 4.38 -20.99
CA LEU A 38 22.55 3.45 -20.87
C LEU A 38 23.06 2.00 -20.89
N ASP A 39 22.96 1.31 -19.77
CA ASP A 39 23.24 -0.12 -19.65
C ASP A 39 21.94 -0.89 -19.76
N ILE A 40 21.82 -1.81 -20.71
CA ILE A 40 20.58 -2.54 -21.00
C ILE A 40 20.81 -4.05 -20.94
N VAL A 41 19.87 -4.78 -20.34
CA VAL A 41 19.78 -6.24 -20.43
C VAL A 41 18.39 -6.62 -20.92
N VAL A 42 18.31 -7.30 -22.05
CA VAL A 42 17.03 -7.77 -22.61
C VAL A 42 16.76 -9.19 -22.13
N THR A 43 15.57 -9.48 -21.59
CA THR A 43 15.27 -10.82 -21.06
C THR A 43 15.17 -11.91 -22.12
N SER A 44 14.81 -11.54 -23.35
CA SER A 44 14.65 -12.48 -24.46
C SER A 44 15.98 -13.09 -24.92
N SER A 45 17.05 -12.29 -24.98
CA SER A 45 18.39 -12.73 -25.37
C SER A 45 19.34 -12.94 -24.19
N ASN A 46 19.01 -12.39 -23.02
CA ASN A 46 19.86 -12.32 -21.82
C ASN A 46 21.27 -11.76 -22.12
N LEU A 47 21.36 -10.89 -23.13
CA LEU A 47 22.61 -10.25 -23.54
C LEU A 47 22.68 -8.84 -22.95
N PRO A 48 23.81 -8.45 -22.33
CA PRO A 48 24.04 -7.09 -21.91
C PRO A 48 24.52 -6.21 -23.06
N TYR A 49 23.98 -5.01 -23.10
CA TYR A 49 24.26 -3.97 -24.07
C TYR A 49 24.58 -2.66 -23.35
N ARG A 50 25.41 -1.82 -23.96
CA ARG A 50 25.72 -0.47 -23.48
C ARG A 50 25.60 0.53 -24.62
N GLY A 51 24.78 1.54 -24.41
CA GLY A 51 24.65 2.71 -25.27
C GLY A 51 25.15 3.97 -24.56
N SER A 52 25.51 4.96 -25.35
CA SER A 52 25.83 6.31 -24.88
C SER A 52 25.27 7.32 -25.86
N LEU A 53 24.58 8.34 -25.37
CA LEU A 53 23.95 9.38 -26.17
C LEU A 53 24.40 10.76 -25.67
N LYS A 54 24.84 11.65 -26.55
CA LYS A 54 25.27 12.99 -26.15
C LYS A 54 24.08 13.95 -26.08
N PHE A 55 24.16 15.00 -25.27
CA PHE A 55 23.09 16.00 -25.22
C PHE A 55 22.90 16.79 -26.52
N ASN A 56 23.93 16.87 -27.37
CA ASN A 56 23.78 17.41 -28.72
C ASN A 56 22.87 16.53 -29.60
N ASP A 57 22.93 15.21 -29.44
CA ASP A 57 22.11 14.28 -30.21
C ASP A 57 20.64 14.38 -29.76
N ILE A 58 20.40 14.50 -28.45
CA ILE A 58 19.06 14.77 -27.90
C ILE A 58 18.51 16.11 -28.40
N ARG A 59 19.36 17.15 -28.47
CA ARG A 59 18.96 18.45 -29.00
C ARG A 59 18.60 18.37 -30.48
N THR A 60 19.38 17.64 -31.26
CA THR A 60 19.11 17.43 -32.68
C THR A 60 17.78 16.70 -32.86
N ALA A 61 17.51 15.65 -32.08
CA ALA A 61 16.23 14.94 -32.10
C ALA A 61 15.04 15.84 -31.72
N ALA A 62 15.21 16.74 -30.75
CA ALA A 62 14.17 17.71 -30.38
C ALA A 62 13.91 18.72 -31.52
N GLU A 63 14.96 19.19 -32.19
CA GLU A 63 14.87 20.09 -33.36
C GLU A 63 14.20 19.39 -34.55
N GLU A 64 14.49 18.12 -34.80
CA GLU A 64 13.84 17.32 -35.86
C GLU A 64 12.34 17.11 -35.64
N LEU A 65 11.91 17.07 -34.37
CA LEU A 65 10.51 16.94 -33.98
C LEU A 65 9.79 18.28 -33.79
N ASP A 66 10.47 19.41 -34.07
CA ASP A 66 9.96 20.78 -33.85
C ASP A 66 9.45 21.00 -32.40
N GLN A 67 10.09 20.38 -31.41
CA GLN A 67 9.73 20.47 -29.99
C GLN A 67 10.76 21.28 -29.19
N PRO A 68 10.33 22.03 -28.15
CA PRO A 68 11.27 22.72 -27.27
C PRO A 68 12.13 21.71 -26.52
N TYR A 69 13.46 21.93 -26.55
CA TYR A 69 14.46 21.02 -25.97
C TYR A 69 14.17 20.63 -24.52
N GLU A 70 13.78 21.59 -23.67
CA GLU A 70 13.56 21.34 -22.25
C GLU A 70 12.39 20.37 -22.02
N GLU A 71 11.28 20.55 -22.73
CA GLU A 71 10.11 19.68 -22.60
C GLU A 71 10.40 18.29 -23.15
N PHE A 72 11.06 18.22 -24.32
CA PHE A 72 11.49 16.94 -24.91
C PHE A 72 12.44 16.19 -23.98
N PHE A 73 13.42 16.88 -23.41
CA PHE A 73 14.39 16.31 -22.49
C PHE A 73 13.72 15.77 -21.23
N GLU A 74 12.80 16.53 -20.63
CA GLU A 74 12.03 16.07 -19.48
C GLU A 74 11.16 14.86 -19.81
N GLU A 75 10.50 14.84 -20.98
CA GLU A 75 9.70 13.70 -21.43
C GLU A 75 10.57 12.44 -21.60
N CYS A 76 11.70 12.55 -22.31
CA CYS A 76 12.65 11.44 -22.49
C CYS A 76 13.19 10.95 -21.15
N LYS A 77 13.53 11.87 -20.25
CA LYS A 77 13.99 11.54 -18.90
C LYS A 77 12.90 10.78 -18.14
N LYS A 78 11.67 11.31 -18.10
CA LYS A 78 10.54 10.63 -17.46
C LYS A 78 10.29 9.25 -18.06
N ALA A 79 10.34 9.11 -19.39
CA ALA A 79 10.14 7.84 -20.07
C ALA A 79 11.23 6.80 -19.73
N LEU A 80 12.48 7.21 -19.55
CA LEU A 80 13.61 6.32 -19.24
C LEU A 80 13.85 6.10 -17.74
N THR A 81 13.23 6.89 -16.86
CA THR A 81 13.34 6.74 -15.41
C THR A 81 12.10 6.14 -14.75
N THR A 82 10.99 5.98 -15.48
CA THR A 82 9.75 5.41 -14.94
C THR A 82 9.79 3.88 -15.00
N ASN A 83 9.57 3.23 -13.86
CA ASN A 83 9.47 1.78 -13.80
C ASN A 83 8.19 1.29 -14.50
N MET A 84 8.31 0.24 -15.29
CA MET A 84 7.31 -0.31 -16.22
C MET A 84 6.96 0.60 -17.41
N GLY A 85 7.75 1.65 -17.63
CA GLY A 85 7.57 2.58 -18.75
C GLY A 85 6.49 3.63 -18.48
N LEU A 86 6.57 4.72 -19.23
CA LEU A 86 5.57 5.80 -19.17
C LEU A 86 4.39 5.45 -20.07
N THR A 87 3.17 5.72 -19.64
CA THR A 87 1.96 5.46 -20.44
C THR A 87 2.02 6.22 -21.76
N GLY A 88 1.81 5.51 -22.87
CA GLY A 88 1.91 6.10 -24.22
C GLY A 88 3.33 6.14 -24.77
N PHE A 89 4.30 5.48 -24.12
CA PHE A 89 5.63 5.23 -24.67
C PHE A 89 5.87 3.73 -24.84
N ASP A 90 6.45 3.36 -25.98
CA ASP A 90 6.86 1.99 -26.30
C ASP A 90 8.38 1.92 -26.49
N TYR A 91 8.96 0.77 -26.17
CA TYR A 91 10.39 0.54 -26.17
C TYR A 91 10.72 -0.69 -27.01
N GLU A 92 11.70 -0.57 -27.90
CA GLU A 92 12.11 -1.67 -28.79
C GLU A 92 13.63 -1.78 -28.82
N VAL A 93 14.14 -3.02 -28.83
CA VAL A 93 15.57 -3.28 -29.07
C VAL A 93 15.70 -4.07 -30.37
N SER A 94 16.13 -3.41 -31.44
CA SER A 94 16.40 -4.09 -32.70
C SER A 94 17.74 -4.82 -32.62
N SER A 95 17.68 -6.15 -32.56
CA SER A 95 18.86 -7.02 -32.67
C SER A 95 19.32 -7.11 -34.14
N PRO A 96 20.64 -7.14 -34.41
CA PRO A 96 21.19 -7.25 -35.77
C PRO A 96 20.77 -8.52 -36.54
N ASP A 97 20.19 -9.52 -35.87
CA ASP A 97 19.68 -10.74 -36.53
C ASP A 97 18.34 -10.52 -37.26
N SER A 98 17.65 -9.41 -36.98
CA SER A 98 16.41 -9.03 -37.68
C SER A 98 16.75 -8.20 -38.92
N GLN A 99 16.80 -8.89 -40.06
CA GLN A 99 16.92 -8.39 -41.44
C GLN A 99 16.65 -6.88 -41.63
N THR A 100 17.69 -6.04 -41.73
CA THR A 100 17.73 -4.90 -42.67
C THR A 100 19.13 -4.24 -42.69
N THR A 101 19.77 -4.30 -43.87
CA THR A 101 20.84 -3.40 -44.37
C THR A 101 22.12 -3.17 -43.54
N ALA A 102 23.09 -4.08 -43.70
CA ALA A 102 24.49 -3.90 -44.10
C ALA A 102 25.36 -2.67 -43.67
N THR A 103 25.00 -1.80 -42.71
CA THR A 103 25.88 -0.65 -42.37
C THR A 103 26.12 -0.38 -40.88
N THR A 104 25.42 -1.04 -39.96
CA THR A 104 25.76 -0.97 -38.53
C THR A 104 25.53 -2.32 -37.85
N PRO A 105 26.59 -3.04 -37.44
CA PRO A 105 26.48 -4.34 -36.73
C PRO A 105 26.05 -4.20 -35.26
N GLU A 106 25.57 -3.04 -34.85
CA GLU A 106 25.26 -2.70 -33.47
C GLU A 106 23.74 -2.76 -33.26
N ALA A 107 23.31 -3.32 -32.12
CA ALA A 107 21.90 -3.30 -31.76
C ALA A 107 21.46 -1.85 -31.55
N VAL A 108 20.18 -1.53 -31.68
CA VAL A 108 19.68 -0.16 -31.47
C VAL A 108 18.51 -0.21 -30.51
N PHE A 109 18.54 0.64 -29.49
CA PHE A 109 17.42 0.88 -28.60
C PHE A 109 16.59 2.03 -29.15
N LYS A 110 15.29 1.81 -29.34
CA LYS A 110 14.36 2.81 -29.88
C LYS A 110 13.29 3.13 -28.84
N LEU A 111 13.07 4.42 -28.66
CA LEU A 111 11.99 4.97 -27.83
C LEU A 111 10.92 5.57 -28.74
N PHE A 112 9.69 5.10 -28.62
CA PHE A 112 8.54 5.61 -29.37
C PHE A 112 7.54 6.28 -28.43
N LYS A 113 6.90 7.35 -28.90
CA LYS A 113 5.69 7.93 -28.31
C LYS A 113 4.49 7.53 -29.16
N CYS A 114 3.53 6.86 -28.56
CA CYS A 114 2.33 6.31 -29.19
C CYS A 114 1.07 7.12 -28.82
N SER A 115 1.21 8.41 -28.50
CA SER A 115 0.09 9.30 -28.20
C SER A 115 -0.53 9.82 -29.51
N GLY A 116 -1.55 9.10 -30.01
CA GLY A 116 -2.27 9.44 -31.24
C GLY A 116 -1.62 8.86 -32.51
N TYR A 117 -0.35 9.17 -32.77
CA TYR A 117 0.44 8.57 -33.85
C TYR A 117 1.82 8.15 -33.32
N GLU A 118 2.39 7.12 -33.93
CA GLU A 118 3.71 6.58 -33.55
C GLU A 118 4.82 7.55 -33.99
N THR A 119 5.55 8.10 -33.02
CA THR A 119 6.67 9.01 -33.23
C THR A 119 7.93 8.43 -32.62
N LEU A 120 8.99 8.28 -33.40
CA LEU A 120 10.31 7.90 -32.87
C LEU A 120 10.93 9.10 -32.16
N TYR A 121 11.24 8.94 -30.88
CA TYR A 121 11.84 9.98 -30.04
C TYR A 121 13.36 9.85 -30.00
N LEU A 122 13.88 8.66 -29.70
CA LEU A 122 15.31 8.42 -29.56
C LEU A 122 15.71 7.10 -30.19
N ASP A 123 16.87 7.09 -30.85
CA ASP A 123 17.55 5.93 -31.38
C ASP A 123 18.98 5.83 -30.84
N ILE A 124 19.17 4.95 -29.86
CA ILE A 124 20.45 4.84 -29.15
C ILE A 124 21.20 3.62 -29.68
N PRO A 125 22.37 3.79 -30.32
CA PRO A 125 23.21 2.68 -30.74
C PRO A 125 23.76 1.94 -29.51
N LEU A 126 23.64 0.62 -29.53
CA LEU A 126 24.00 -0.29 -28.45
C LEU A 126 25.18 -1.18 -28.86
N ARG A 127 26.24 -1.13 -28.04
CA ARG A 127 27.36 -2.05 -28.13
C ARG A 127 27.14 -3.26 -27.24
N LYS A 128 27.38 -4.45 -27.75
CA LYS A 128 27.33 -5.68 -26.96
C LYS A 128 28.46 -5.67 -25.93
N VAL A 129 28.13 -5.90 -24.67
CA VAL A 129 29.10 -6.01 -23.57
C VAL A 129 29.12 -7.46 -23.10
N SER A 130 30.24 -7.93 -22.55
CA SER A 130 30.35 -9.27 -21.94
C SER A 130 29.99 -9.27 -20.45
N ASN A 131 29.82 -8.09 -19.86
CA ASN A 131 29.71 -7.87 -18.42
C ASN A 131 28.37 -7.19 -18.11
N CYS A 132 27.52 -7.84 -17.31
CA CYS A 132 26.26 -7.31 -16.79
C CYS A 132 26.32 -6.92 -15.30
N PHE A 133 27.47 -7.06 -14.65
CA PHE A 133 27.61 -6.84 -13.21
C PHE A 133 27.36 -5.37 -12.83
N SER A 134 27.61 -4.42 -13.72
CA SER A 134 27.36 -2.98 -13.45
C SER A 134 25.88 -2.68 -13.13
N LEU A 135 24.94 -3.39 -13.76
CA LEU A 135 23.51 -3.21 -13.51
C LEU A 135 23.11 -3.87 -12.18
N LEU A 136 23.70 -5.01 -11.84
CA LEU A 136 23.47 -5.70 -10.57
C LEU A 136 24.05 -4.94 -9.39
N ASP A 137 25.30 -4.47 -9.51
CA ASP A 137 25.97 -3.67 -8.49
C ASP A 137 25.20 -2.38 -8.21
N ALA A 138 24.77 -1.68 -9.27
CA ALA A 138 23.95 -0.48 -9.13
C ALA A 138 22.58 -0.79 -8.49
N ALA A 139 21.98 -1.95 -8.76
CA ALA A 139 20.72 -2.36 -8.13
C ALA A 139 20.91 -2.62 -6.63
N ILE A 140 22.02 -3.24 -6.25
CA ILE A 140 22.38 -3.48 -4.85
C ILE A 140 22.60 -2.14 -4.13
N GLU A 141 23.33 -1.20 -4.74
CA GLU A 141 23.54 0.14 -4.18
C GLU A 141 22.22 0.88 -3.95
N GLN A 142 21.31 0.87 -4.94
CA GLN A 142 20.00 1.51 -4.81
C GLN A 142 19.15 0.90 -3.66
N THR A 143 19.22 -0.42 -3.45
CA THR A 143 18.55 -1.05 -2.31
C THR A 143 19.14 -0.64 -0.97
N ASN A 144 20.45 -0.49 -0.87
CA ASN A 144 21.11 -0.05 0.37
C ASN A 144 20.77 1.41 0.71
N ASP A 145 20.72 2.29 -0.29
CA ASP A 145 20.38 3.70 -0.10
C ASP A 145 18.92 3.89 0.34
N SER A 146 17.99 3.12 -0.25
CA SER A 146 16.56 3.16 0.13
C SER A 146 16.27 2.61 1.53
N ASN A 147 17.05 1.63 1.99
CA ASN A 147 16.95 1.07 3.34
C ASN A 147 17.52 2.00 4.42
N SER A 148 18.46 2.88 4.07
CA SER A 148 19.12 3.76 5.06
C SER A 148 18.29 5.00 5.46
N SER A 149 17.35 5.43 4.62
CA SER A 149 16.70 6.75 4.78
C SER A 149 15.18 6.74 5.04
N SER A 150 14.43 5.73 4.57
CA SER A 150 12.96 5.76 4.66
C SER A 150 12.35 4.88 5.76
N VAL A 151 13.08 3.85 6.21
CA VAL A 151 12.58 2.87 7.19
C VAL A 151 12.63 3.43 8.62
N LEU A 152 13.69 4.16 8.97
CA LEU A 152 13.87 4.69 10.33
C LEU A 152 12.86 5.78 10.73
N GLY A 153 12.35 6.56 9.77
CA GLY A 153 11.43 7.67 10.05
C GLY A 153 9.98 7.24 10.28
N LYS A 154 9.48 6.30 9.47
CA LYS A 154 8.10 5.80 9.57
C LYS A 154 7.95 4.81 10.72
N ASP A 155 8.93 3.95 10.93
CA ASP A 155 8.91 3.00 12.05
C ASP A 155 8.99 3.73 13.40
N SER A 156 9.76 4.81 13.49
CA SER A 156 9.80 5.64 14.70
C SER A 156 8.46 6.29 15.02
N GLN A 157 7.71 6.74 14.02
CA GLN A 157 6.41 7.37 14.25
C GLN A 157 5.34 6.35 14.63
N VAL A 158 5.34 5.18 13.99
CA VAL A 158 4.44 4.06 14.34
C VAL A 158 4.70 3.57 15.77
N LEU A 159 5.96 3.51 16.21
CA LEU A 159 6.31 3.13 17.57
C LEU A 159 5.80 4.13 18.62
N VAL A 160 5.89 5.44 18.34
CA VAL A 160 5.38 6.49 19.24
C VAL A 160 3.85 6.46 19.33
N GLU A 161 3.16 6.25 18.21
CA GLU A 161 1.70 6.09 18.18
C GLU A 161 1.26 4.84 18.94
N TYR A 162 1.99 3.74 18.80
CA TYR A 162 1.74 2.50 19.53
C TYR A 162 1.96 2.64 21.04
N GLU A 163 3.03 3.33 21.46
CA GLU A 163 3.29 3.61 22.88
C GLU A 163 2.16 4.45 23.50
N LYS A 164 1.69 5.48 22.77
CA LYS A 164 0.56 6.30 23.19
C LYS A 164 -0.73 5.48 23.34
N PHE A 165 -1.01 4.57 22.41
CA PHE A 165 -2.16 3.67 22.49
C PHE A 165 -2.08 2.74 23.72
N ILE A 166 -0.90 2.20 24.04
CA ILE A 166 -0.70 1.38 25.24
C ILE A 166 -0.94 2.19 26.52
N GLN A 167 -0.46 3.43 26.58
CA GLN A 167 -0.69 4.28 27.75
C GLN A 167 -2.17 4.63 27.93
N GLU A 168 -2.88 4.92 26.83
CA GLU A 168 -4.31 5.23 26.89
C GLU A 168 -5.14 4.02 27.31
N THR A 169 -4.85 2.84 26.76
CA THR A 169 -5.52 1.58 27.14
C THR A 169 -5.31 1.26 28.61
N LYS A 170 -4.07 1.33 29.11
CA LYS A 170 -3.77 1.16 30.55
C LYS A 170 -4.49 2.18 31.44
N SER A 171 -4.54 3.45 31.02
CA SER A 171 -5.26 4.49 31.77
C SER A 171 -6.76 4.22 31.82
N ARG A 172 -7.34 3.75 30.71
CA ARG A 172 -8.76 3.39 30.61
C ARG A 172 -9.09 2.17 31.48
N GLU A 173 -8.26 1.14 31.45
CA GLU A 173 -8.38 -0.05 32.30
C GLU A 173 -8.33 0.33 33.79
N ALA A 174 -7.36 1.16 34.20
CA ALA A 174 -7.24 1.64 35.58
C ALA A 174 -8.48 2.44 36.03
N LYS A 175 -9.06 3.27 35.15
CA LYS A 175 -10.31 4.00 35.44
C LYS A 175 -11.48 3.04 35.60
N MET A 176 -11.59 2.00 34.77
CA MET A 176 -12.64 1.00 34.84
C MET A 176 -12.55 0.18 36.13
N LEU A 177 -11.34 -0.28 36.49
CA LEU A 177 -11.08 -0.97 37.75
C LEU A 177 -11.45 -0.10 38.96
N LYS A 178 -11.12 1.19 38.93
CA LYS A 178 -11.49 2.12 40.00
C LYS A 178 -13.01 2.26 40.15
N LYS A 179 -13.75 2.36 39.04
CA LYS A 179 -15.22 2.39 39.06
C LYS A 179 -15.81 1.10 39.62
N PHE A 180 -15.28 -0.05 39.19
CA PHE A 180 -15.71 -1.36 39.66
C PHE A 180 -15.50 -1.53 41.17
N LEU A 181 -14.35 -1.06 41.68
CA LEU A 181 -14.02 -1.11 43.10
C LEU A 181 -14.97 -0.23 43.93
N LEU A 182 -15.33 0.95 43.41
CA LEU A 182 -16.32 1.83 44.04
C LEU A 182 -17.70 1.15 44.09
N LEU A 183 -18.13 0.51 42.99
CA LEU A 183 -19.38 -0.22 42.92
C LEU A 183 -19.43 -1.39 43.92
N ILE A 184 -18.34 -2.15 44.03
CA ILE A 184 -18.22 -3.23 45.02
C ILE A 184 -18.35 -2.68 46.43
N ASN A 185 -17.68 -1.57 46.74
CA ASN A 185 -17.74 -0.97 48.07
C ASN A 185 -19.15 -0.48 48.41
N GLU A 186 -19.85 0.13 47.45
CA GLU A 186 -21.24 0.55 47.63
C GLU A 186 -22.16 -0.66 47.87
N LYS A 187 -21.98 -1.75 47.12
CA LYS A 187 -22.74 -2.99 47.34
C LYS A 187 -22.41 -3.65 48.68
N LYS A 188 -21.14 -3.66 49.11
CA LYS A 188 -20.75 -4.15 50.44
C LYS A 188 -21.40 -3.34 51.55
N ALA A 189 -21.34 -2.00 51.47
CA ALA A 189 -22.00 -1.12 52.42
C ALA A 189 -23.52 -1.35 52.45
N LYS A 190 -24.14 -1.60 51.29
CA LYS A 190 -25.57 -1.92 51.22
C LYS A 190 -25.91 -3.27 51.86
N ILE A 191 -25.07 -4.28 51.65
CA ILE A 191 -25.21 -5.59 52.30
C ILE A 191 -25.11 -5.43 53.82
N GLU A 192 -24.08 -4.73 54.32
CA GLU A 192 -23.92 -4.46 55.75
C GLU A 192 -25.13 -3.70 56.33
N GLU A 193 -25.66 -2.71 55.61
CA GLU A 193 -26.87 -1.98 56.02
C GLU A 193 -28.10 -2.91 56.11
N LEU A 194 -28.27 -3.79 55.11
CA LEU A 194 -29.37 -4.75 55.06
C LEU A 194 -29.23 -5.82 56.14
N GLU A 195 -28.03 -6.34 56.37
CA GLU A 195 -27.71 -7.28 57.45
C GLU A 195 -28.03 -6.67 58.82
N LEU A 196 -27.65 -5.41 59.05
CA LEU A 196 -27.93 -4.69 60.28
C LEU A 196 -29.45 -4.46 60.48
N LYS A 197 -30.20 -4.17 59.41
CA LYS A 197 -31.67 -4.08 59.45
C LYS A 197 -32.30 -5.44 59.76
N LEU A 198 -31.79 -6.52 59.17
CA LEU A 198 -32.27 -7.88 59.39
C LEU A 198 -32.01 -8.35 60.82
N GLU A 199 -30.83 -8.04 61.37
CA GLU A 199 -30.48 -8.32 62.76
C GLU A 199 -31.37 -7.54 63.74
N LYS A 200 -31.65 -6.26 63.48
CA LYS A 200 -32.62 -5.47 64.26
C LYS A 200 -34.04 -6.03 64.19
N ALA A 201 -34.47 -6.54 63.04
CA ALA A 201 -35.76 -7.19 62.89
C ALA A 201 -35.82 -8.54 63.61
N ARG A 202 -34.73 -9.32 63.60
CA ARG A 202 -34.61 -10.59 64.33
C ARG A 202 -34.54 -10.40 65.84
N GLY A 203 -33.86 -9.35 66.31
CA GLY A 203 -33.82 -8.95 67.73
C GLY A 203 -35.13 -8.37 68.26
N ARG A 204 -36.10 -8.09 67.39
CA ARG A 204 -37.49 -7.69 67.74
C ARG A 204 -38.47 -8.82 67.47
N ARG A 205 -38.19 -10.05 67.90
CA ARG A 205 -39.26 -11.04 68.13
C ARG A 205 -39.97 -10.68 69.44
N PRO A 206 -41.25 -10.28 69.42
CA PRO A 206 -42.03 -10.20 70.65
C PRO A 206 -42.34 -11.63 71.09
N THR A 207 -41.76 -12.05 72.20
CA THR A 207 -42.36 -13.08 73.05
C THR A 207 -43.49 -12.44 73.83
N ALA A 208 -44.74 -12.62 73.40
CA ALA A 208 -45.92 -12.57 74.27
C ALA A 208 -47.15 -13.10 73.52
N GLU A 209 -47.82 -14.04 74.17
CA GLU A 209 -49.08 -14.69 73.81
C GLU A 209 -50.29 -13.76 74.06
N LYS A 210 -51.45 -14.18 73.49
CA LYS A 210 -52.86 -13.74 73.72
C LYS A 210 -53.26 -12.40 73.08
N GLU A 211 -54.42 -12.21 72.43
CA GLU A 211 -55.69 -12.94 72.37
C GLU A 211 -56.49 -12.43 71.13
N ASP A 212 -57.23 -13.35 70.51
CA ASP A 212 -58.54 -13.21 69.84
C ASP A 212 -58.84 -12.33 68.60
N SER A 213 -59.65 -13.01 67.76
CA SER A 213 -60.69 -12.59 66.83
C SER A 213 -60.31 -12.20 65.38
N ASP A 214 -60.46 -13.19 64.50
CA ASP A 214 -61.29 -13.15 63.30
C ASP A 214 -61.79 -11.77 62.86
N THR A 215 -61.36 -11.31 61.69
CA THR A 215 -62.33 -10.97 60.62
C THR A 215 -61.64 -10.81 59.28
N ASP A 216 -62.15 -11.58 58.32
CA ASP A 216 -61.99 -11.42 56.87
C ASP A 216 -62.30 -10.01 56.35
N LYS A 217 -61.57 -9.61 55.29
CA LYS A 217 -62.05 -8.96 54.05
C LYS A 217 -60.84 -8.48 53.24
N GLU A 218 -60.43 -9.20 52.20
CA GLU A 218 -60.89 -9.08 50.80
C GLU A 218 -60.64 -7.70 50.15
N LEU A 219 -59.79 -7.74 49.11
CA LEU A 219 -59.95 -7.16 47.76
C LEU A 219 -59.96 -5.59 47.68
N GLU A 220 -59.37 -4.91 46.70
CA GLU A 220 -59.25 -5.20 45.27
C GLU A 220 -58.45 -4.08 44.53
N GLN A 221 -58.10 -4.36 43.26
CA GLN A 221 -57.78 -3.45 42.12
C GLN A 221 -56.40 -2.75 42.13
N VAL A 222 -55.41 -3.03 41.26
CA VAL A 222 -55.30 -3.36 39.81
C VAL A 222 -55.66 -2.20 38.85
N GLU A 223 -54.80 -2.07 37.82
CA GLU A 223 -54.87 -1.27 36.57
C GLU A 223 -54.22 0.11 36.60
N GLN A 224 -53.52 0.60 35.59
CA GLN A 224 -52.75 0.10 34.43
C GLN A 224 -52.26 1.42 33.77
N ASP A 225 -51.09 1.38 33.11
CA ASP A 225 -50.78 2.12 31.87
C ASP A 225 -49.27 2.44 31.76
N GLU A 226 -48.57 1.58 31.01
CA GLU A 226 -47.44 1.92 30.14
C GLU A 226 -47.96 2.71 28.90
N PRO A 227 -47.15 3.28 27.95
CA PRO A 227 -45.79 2.89 27.54
C PRO A 227 -44.83 4.06 27.16
N GLY A 228 -43.60 3.72 26.76
CA GLY A 228 -42.65 4.66 26.14
C GLY A 228 -41.36 3.97 25.72
N GLU A 229 -41.45 3.13 24.70
CA GLU A 229 -40.34 2.58 23.89
C GLU A 229 -39.55 3.70 23.20
N GLU A 230 -38.23 3.54 23.09
CA GLU A 230 -37.44 3.87 21.89
C GLU A 230 -36.09 3.15 21.99
N ASP A 231 -36.09 1.92 21.46
CA ASP A 231 -34.93 1.21 20.96
C ASP A 231 -34.50 1.84 19.62
N GLU A 232 -33.22 2.23 19.49
CA GLU A 232 -32.52 2.26 18.21
C GLU A 232 -31.10 1.69 18.40
N GLU A 233 -31.01 0.35 18.41
CA GLU A 233 -29.79 -0.37 18.06
C GLU A 233 -29.82 -0.72 16.56
N GLU A 234 -28.91 -0.12 15.76
CA GLU A 234 -28.49 -0.70 14.47
C GLU A 234 -26.96 -0.82 14.44
N ASP A 235 -26.42 -1.77 15.21
CA ASP A 235 -25.11 -2.36 14.95
C ASP A 235 -25.26 -3.44 13.86
N ILE A 236 -25.13 -3.01 12.59
CA ILE A 236 -25.07 -3.90 11.42
C ILE A 236 -23.72 -4.62 11.43
N TYR A 237 -23.67 -5.78 12.07
CA TYR A 237 -22.57 -6.75 11.95
C TYR A 237 -23.00 -7.89 10.99
N GLY A 238 -22.71 -7.72 9.70
CA GLY A 238 -23.05 -8.72 8.67
C GLY A 238 -22.64 -8.29 7.27
N GLY A 239 -21.35 -8.34 6.94
CA GLY A 239 -20.87 -8.13 5.56
C GLY A 239 -21.25 -9.30 4.65
N PRO A 240 -21.55 -9.06 3.36
CA PRO A 240 -21.95 -10.11 2.42
C PRO A 240 -20.79 -11.06 2.10
N THR A 241 -20.96 -12.34 2.41
CA THR A 241 -20.13 -13.42 1.85
C THR A 241 -20.60 -13.72 0.43
N GLN A 242 -19.67 -13.59 -0.53
CA GLN A 242 -19.95 -13.89 -1.94
C GLN A 242 -20.02 -15.41 -2.13
N ALA A 243 -21.23 -15.94 -2.33
CA ALA A 243 -21.41 -17.32 -2.76
C ALA A 243 -21.00 -17.48 -4.24
N MET A 244 -20.14 -18.45 -4.53
CA MET A 244 -19.84 -18.89 -5.89
C MET A 244 -21.07 -19.55 -6.53
N ASN A 245 -21.46 -19.09 -7.71
CA ASN A 245 -22.30 -19.90 -8.60
C ASN A 245 -21.42 -20.93 -9.32
N VAL A 246 -21.82 -22.19 -9.22
CA VAL A 246 -21.33 -23.35 -9.98
C VAL A 246 -22.13 -23.45 -11.28
#